data_AF-F8IDG9-F1
#
_entry.id   AF-F8IDG9-F1
#
_cell.length_a   1.000
_cell.length_b   1.000
_cell.length_c   1.000
_cell.angle_alpha   90.00
_cell.angle_beta   90.00
_cell.angle_gamma   90.00
#
_symmetry.space_group_name_H-M   'P 1'
#
loop_
_entity.id
_entity.type
_entity.pdbx_description
1 polymer ?
#
loop_
_entity_poly.entity_id
_entity_poly.type
_entity_poly.pdbx_seq_one_letter_code
_entity_poly.pdbx_strand_id
1 'polypeptide(L)'
;MIARGRPWAVALPIVASAMGFAVEPSAWIEILTSLHRHGIEIWATYHSHPGGQLWPSRRDHVLRWTSKRLLLLAPLGERVAIAQYEWRESPHQRSS
;
A
#
# COMPACT_ATOMS: atom_id res chain seq x y z
N MET A 1 1.99 8.73 -1.83
CA MET A 1 2.92 9.53 -1.02
C MET A 1 2.44 10.97 -0.95
N ILE A 2 2.86 11.73 0.07
CA ILE A 2 2.60 13.18 0.17
C ILE A 2 3.95 13.89 0.27
N ALA A 3 4.21 14.82 -0.66
CA ALA A 3 5.40 15.67 -0.66
C ALA A 3 4.99 17.13 -0.80
N ARG A 4 5.40 17.99 0.14
CA ARG A 4 5.03 19.42 0.18
C ARG A 4 3.51 19.66 0.06
N GLY A 5 2.71 18.83 0.75
CA GLY A 5 1.25 18.91 0.73
C GLY A 5 0.59 18.42 -0.57
N ARG A 6 1.35 17.88 -1.53
CA ARG A 6 0.82 17.35 -2.79
C ARG A 6 0.89 15.82 -2.83
N PRO A 7 -0.15 15.13 -3.32
CA PRO A 7 -0.12 13.68 -3.49
C PRO A 7 0.73 13.30 -4.71
N TRP A 8 1.51 12.23 -4.55
CA TRP A 8 2.29 11.60 -5.62
C TRP A 8 2.07 10.09 -5.60
N ALA A 9 1.93 9.49 -6.78
CA ALA A 9 1.90 8.05 -6.99
C ALA A 9 3.19 7.61 -7.67
N VAL A 10 3.83 6.57 -7.15
CA VAL A 10 5.04 5.97 -7.72
C VAL A 10 4.87 4.46 -7.68
N ALA A 11 5.13 3.82 -8.82
CA ALA A 11 5.20 2.37 -8.89
C ALA A 11 6.51 1.89 -8.24
N LEU A 12 6.40 0.94 -7.32
CA LEU A 12 7.58 0.30 -6.74
C LEU A 12 8.05 -0.82 -7.67
N PRO A 13 9.38 -1.06 -7.76
CA PRO A 13 9.92 -2.20 -8.49
C PRO A 13 9.61 -3.49 -7.71
N ILE A 14 8.42 -4.04 -7.94
CA ILE A 14 7.92 -5.23 -7.25
C ILE A 14 7.85 -6.40 -8.22
N VAL A 15 8.22 -7.58 -7.72
CA VAL A 15 7.90 -8.85 -8.39
C VAL A 15 6.60 -9.34 -7.80
N ALA A 16 5.51 -9.27 -8.57
CA ALA A 16 4.21 -9.77 -8.19
C ALA A 16 3.90 -11.10 -8.89
N SER A 17 3.34 -12.04 -8.16
CA SER A 17 2.86 -13.34 -8.65
C SER A 17 1.50 -13.66 -8.03
N ALA A 18 0.85 -14.72 -8.54
CA ALA A 18 -0.37 -15.24 -7.94
C ALA A 18 -0.17 -15.72 -6.48
N MET A 19 1.07 -15.93 -6.03
CA MET A 19 1.40 -16.37 -4.67
C MET A 19 1.69 -15.22 -3.71
N GLY A 20 1.99 -14.02 -4.22
CA GLY A 20 2.35 -12.86 -3.41
C GLY A 20 3.22 -11.88 -4.18
N PHE A 21 3.68 -10.84 -3.48
CA PHE A 21 4.60 -9.85 -4.01
C PHE A 21 5.89 -9.84 -3.19
N ALA A 22 6.99 -9.50 -3.84
CA ALA A 22 8.27 -9.29 -3.20
C ALA A 22 8.85 -7.94 -3.64
N VAL A 23 9.40 -7.22 -2.68
CA VAL A 23 10.28 -6.08 -2.90
C VAL A 23 11.67 -6.52 -2.49
N GLU A 24 12.66 -6.22 -3.31
CA GLU A 24 14.06 -6.48 -2.97
C GLU A 24 14.41 -5.67 -1.69
N PRO A 25 14.88 -6.30 -0.60
CA PRO A 25 14.98 -5.63 0.69
C PRO A 25 15.90 -4.41 0.70
N SER A 26 17.02 -4.44 -0.04
CA SER A 26 17.96 -3.31 -0.05
C SER A 26 17.36 -2.10 -0.78
N ALA A 27 16.73 -2.29 -1.94
CA ALA A 27 15.97 -1.26 -2.63
C ALA A 27 14.85 -0.68 -1.74
N TRP A 28 14.17 -1.52 -0.96
CA TRP A 28 13.13 -1.02 -0.05
C TRP A 28 13.71 -0.11 1.04
N ILE A 29 14.82 -0.51 1.67
CA ILE A 29 15.51 0.31 2.68
C ILE A 29 15.99 1.64 2.08
N GLU A 30 16.56 1.61 0.89
CA GLU A 30 17.03 2.81 0.20
C GLU A 30 15.88 3.80 -0.09
N ILE A 31 14.75 3.29 -0.57
CA ILE A 31 13.54 4.08 -0.83
C ILE A 31 13.06 4.71 0.48
N LEU A 32 12.87 3.91 1.54
CA LEU A 32 12.40 4.41 2.84
C LEU A 32 13.35 5.47 3.42
N THR A 33 14.66 5.24 3.33
CA THR A 33 15.68 6.17 3.80
C THR A 33 15.64 7.48 3.00
N SER A 34 15.46 7.39 1.68
CA SER A 34 15.33 8.57 0.83
C SER A 34 14.07 9.38 1.14
N LEU A 35 12.92 8.72 1.29
CA LEU A 35 11.66 9.37 1.63
C LEU A 35 11.76 10.06 2.99
N HIS A 36 12.34 9.38 3.99
CA HIS A 36 12.56 9.94 5.32
C HIS A 36 13.44 11.20 5.27
N ARG A 37 14.58 11.17 4.57
CA ARG A 37 15.47 12.34 4.41
C ARG A 37 14.79 13.55 3.79
N HIS A 38 13.81 13.33 2.92
CA HIS A 38 13.07 14.39 2.24
C HIS A 38 11.75 14.78 2.94
N GLY A 39 11.44 14.18 4.10
CA GLY A 39 10.19 14.43 4.81
C GLY A 39 8.95 14.01 4.01
N ILE A 40 9.05 12.96 3.19
CA ILE A 40 7.96 12.46 2.36
C ILE A 40 7.27 11.31 3.09
N GLU A 41 5.95 11.41 3.25
CA GLU A 41 5.14 10.38 3.90
C GLU A 41 4.59 9.37 2.89
N ILE A 42 4.66 8.08 3.20
CA ILE A 42 3.88 7.04 2.52
C ILE A 42 2.45 7.06 3.07
N TRP A 43 1.59 7.83 2.42
CA TRP A 43 0.19 7.98 2.82
C TRP A 43 -0.67 6.72 2.63
N ALA A 44 -0.44 5.97 1.55
CA ALA A 44 -1.17 4.76 1.20
C ALA A 44 -0.35 3.87 0.26
N THR A 45 -0.67 2.59 0.26
CA THR A 45 -0.26 1.62 -0.76
C THR A 45 -1.44 1.32 -1.67
N TYR A 46 -1.19 1.08 -2.96
CA TYR A 46 -2.23 0.80 -3.92
C TYR A 46 -1.90 -0.39 -4.81
N HIS A 47 -2.90 -1.20 -5.16
CA HIS A 47 -2.77 -2.26 -6.18
C HIS A 47 -4.14 -2.64 -6.77
N SER A 48 -4.09 -3.48 -7.80
CA SER A 48 -5.27 -4.09 -8.41
C SER A 48 -5.24 -5.60 -8.18
N HIS A 49 -6.41 -6.20 -8.02
CA HIS A 49 -6.57 -7.66 -8.08
C HIS A 49 -6.86 -8.12 -9.51
N PRO A 50 -6.39 -9.29 -9.95
CA PRO A 50 -6.64 -9.79 -11.32
C PRO A 50 -8.11 -9.87 -11.73
N GLY A 51 -9.04 -10.05 -10.78
CA GLY A 51 -10.48 -10.08 -11.05
C GLY A 51 -11.21 -8.77 -10.76
N GLY A 52 -10.49 -7.67 -10.51
CA GLY A 52 -11.11 -6.37 -10.23
C GLY A 52 -11.84 -6.29 -8.89
N GLN A 53 -11.54 -7.19 -7.94
CA GLN A 53 -12.12 -7.12 -6.61
C GLN A 53 -11.67 -5.84 -5.89
N LEU A 54 -12.61 -5.20 -5.21
CA LEU A 54 -12.38 -3.95 -4.47
C LEU A 54 -12.41 -4.17 -2.95
N TRP A 55 -12.28 -5.40 -2.46
CA TRP A 55 -12.16 -5.70 -1.03
C TRP A 55 -10.80 -6.33 -0.69
N PRO A 56 -10.21 -6.03 0.48
CA PRO A 56 -8.93 -6.60 0.86
C PRO A 56 -8.99 -8.13 1.02
N SER A 57 -7.95 -8.80 0.56
CA SER A 57 -7.68 -10.21 0.80
C SER A 57 -6.85 -10.40 2.07
N ARG A 58 -6.79 -11.63 2.60
CA ARG A 58 -5.93 -11.97 3.74
C ARG A 58 -4.45 -11.64 3.50
N ARG A 59 -4.00 -11.72 2.24
CA ARG A 59 -2.60 -11.41 1.87
C ARG A 59 -2.31 -9.92 1.91
N ASP A 60 -3.31 -9.07 1.68
CA ASP A 60 -3.14 -7.62 1.71
C ASP A 60 -2.80 -7.11 3.13
N HIS A 61 -3.06 -7.91 4.17
CA HIS A 61 -2.71 -7.55 5.56
C HIS A 61 -1.21 -7.29 5.76
N VAL A 62 -0.32 -7.88 4.94
CA VAL A 62 1.12 -7.62 5.05
C VAL A 62 1.47 -6.17 4.67
N LEU A 63 0.63 -5.52 3.86
CA LEU A 63 0.79 -4.12 3.46
C LEU A 63 0.52 -3.12 4.59
N ARG A 64 0.03 -3.57 5.75
CA ARG A 64 -0.06 -2.72 6.95
C ARG A 64 1.30 -2.19 7.40
N TRP A 65 2.39 -2.88 7.04
CA TRP A 65 3.75 -2.48 7.39
C TRP A 65 4.30 -1.36 6.51
N THR A 66 3.70 -1.12 5.32
CA THR A 66 4.17 -0.08 4.40
C THR A 66 3.44 1.24 4.61
N SER A 67 2.15 1.20 4.96
CA SER A 67 1.33 2.39 5.15
C SER A 67 0.05 2.09 5.93
N LYS A 68 -0.57 3.13 6.49
CA LYS A 68 -1.83 3.02 7.24
C LYS A 68 -3.04 2.74 6.35
N ARG A 69 -2.95 3.02 5.05
CA ARG A 69 -4.07 2.98 4.12
C ARG A 69 -3.78 2.08 2.93
N LEU A 70 -4.81 1.38 2.47
CA LEU A 70 -4.80 0.56 1.27
C LEU A 70 -5.81 1.12 0.27
N LEU A 71 -5.39 1.30 -0.97
CA LEU A 71 -6.25 1.64 -2.10
C LEU A 71 -6.33 0.43 -3.04
N LEU A 72 -7.54 -0.04 -3.32
CA LEU A 72 -7.78 -1.09 -4.32
C LEU A 72 -8.36 -0.45 -5.58
N LEU A 73 -7.76 -0.77 -6.72
CA LEU A 73 -8.10 -0.22 -8.02
C LEU A 73 -8.71 -1.31 -8.90
N ALA A 74 -9.87 -1.03 -9.49
CA ALA A 74 -10.53 -1.93 -10.43
C ALA A 74 -10.99 -1.19 -11.69
N PRO A 75 -10.87 -1.80 -12.89
CA PRO A 75 -11.47 -1.25 -14.11
C PRO A 75 -12.99 -1.13 -13.97
N LEU A 76 -13.54 0.00 -14.41
CA LEU A 76 -14.98 0.27 -14.48
C LEU A 76 -15.28 0.96 -15.83
N GLY A 77 -15.37 0.16 -16.89
CA GLY A 77 -15.42 0.66 -18.26
C GLY A 77 -14.15 1.44 -18.61
N GLU A 78 -14.30 2.69 -19.03
CA GLU A 78 -13.18 3.62 -19.30
C GLU A 78 -12.63 4.31 -18.04
N ARG A 79 -13.21 4.01 -16.86
CA ARG A 79 -12.83 4.60 -15.58
C ARG A 79 -12.12 3.58 -14.69
N VAL A 80 -11.55 4.07 -13.60
CA VAL A 80 -11.03 3.24 -12.51
C VAL A 80 -11.88 3.51 -11.27
N ALA A 81 -12.46 2.45 -10.73
CA ALA A 81 -13.05 2.47 -9.40
C ALA A 81 -11.95 2.34 -8.35
N ILE A 82 -12.02 3.14 -7.29
CA ILE A 82 -11.05 3.15 -6.19
C ILE A 82 -11.79 2.90 -4.89
N ALA A 83 -11.41 1.86 -4.16
CA ALA A 83 -11.86 1.61 -2.80
C ALA A 83 -10.72 1.90 -1.82
N GLN A 84 -11.01 2.66 -0.74
CA GLN A 84 -10.04 3.01 0.28
C GLN A 84 -10.35 2.27 1.59
N TYR A 85 -9.30 1.69 2.17
CA TYR A 85 -9.32 1.03 3.47
C TYR A 85 -8.26 1.63 4.38
N GLU A 86 -8.54 1.65 5.69
CA GLU A 86 -7.59 2.03 6.73
C GLU A 86 -7.41 0.87 7.69
N TRP A 87 -6.16 0.49 7.96
CA TRP A 87 -5.85 -0.57 8.90
C TRP A 87 -6.18 -0.10 10.31
N ARG A 88 -7.05 -0.82 11.00
CA ARG A 88 -7.29 -0.61 12.43
C ARG A 88 -6.38 -1.54 13.20
N GLU A 89 -5.63 -0.99 14.16
CA GLU A 89 -5.02 -1.82 15.19
C GLU A 89 -6.14 -2.50 15.96
N SER A 90 -6.09 -3.83 16.07
CA SER A 90 -6.94 -4.52 17.04
C SER A 90 -6.62 -3.91 18.41
N PRO A 91 -7.61 -3.50 19.22
CA PRO A 91 -7.33 -3.09 20.57
C PRO A 91 -6.64 -4.27 21.25
N HIS A 92 -5.37 -4.10 21.63
CA HIS A 92 -4.72 -5.04 22.52
C HIS A 92 -5.64 -5.17 23.74
N GLN A 93 -6.18 -6.39 23.96
CA GLN A 93 -6.60 -6.77 25.29
C GLN A 93 -5.36 -6.59 26.17
N ARG A 94 -5.33 -5.51 26.93
CA ARG A 94 -4.42 -5.40 28.07
C ARG A 94 -4.90 -6.48 29.04
N SER A 95 -4.25 -7.63 29.01
CA SER A 95 -4.32 -8.59 30.09
C SER A 95 -3.70 -7.91 31.30
N SER A 96 -4.55 -7.63 32.29
CA SER A 96 -4.20 -7.16 33.62
C SER A 96 -3.29 -8.13 34.36
#